data_AF-A0AAD5K3Q8-F1
#
_entry.id   AF-A0AAD5K3Q8-F1
#
_cell.length_a   1.000
_cell.length_b   1.000
_cell.length_c   1.000
_cell.angle_alpha   90.00
_cell.angle_beta   90.00
_cell.angle_gamma   90.00
#
_symmetry.space_group_name_H-M   'P 1'
#
loop_
_entity.id
_entity.type
_entity.pdbx_description
1 polymer ?
#
loop_
_entity_poly.entity_id
_entity_poly.type
_entity_poly.pdbx_seq_one_letter_code
_entity_poly.pdbx_strand_id
1 'polypeptide(L)'
;MIKRRRKNSRHSPIFVHDIFRLIDLVEVIVSKIPTEQLMMMYDVGYFNNTHEFLVLLAQQRGKLKKGGISDIELVARAVLQDWNGGKIPFYTLPPANKPTHDLGSSIVSSWGQEINIDALQAADQSVLSVLPSMTEFGGSNAAVIMVKSTCLFVTY
;
A
#
# COMPACT_ATOMS: atom_id res chain seq x y z
N MET A 1 -24.64 0.02 54.32
CA MET A 1 -24.46 -0.66 53.03
C MET A 1 -23.83 0.30 52.02
N ILE A 2 -22.49 0.32 51.92
CA ILE A 2 -21.72 1.31 51.14
C ILE A 2 -21.46 0.74 49.74
N LYS A 3 -22.13 1.27 48.71
CA LYS A 3 -21.83 0.94 47.31
C LYS A 3 -20.60 1.72 46.85
N ARG A 4 -19.43 1.08 46.88
CA ARG A 4 -18.21 1.60 46.24
C ARG A 4 -18.43 1.70 44.72
N ARG A 5 -18.65 2.91 44.21
CA ARG A 5 -18.58 3.20 42.76
C ARG A 5 -17.12 3.09 42.31
N ARG A 6 -16.76 1.98 41.65
CA ARG A 6 -15.52 1.92 40.84
C ARG A 6 -15.72 2.81 39.62
N LYS A 7 -15.25 4.06 39.66
CA LYS A 7 -15.03 4.81 38.42
C LYS A 7 -13.78 4.24 37.77
N ASN A 8 -13.99 3.35 36.81
CA ASN A 8 -13.01 3.00 35.79
C ASN A 8 -12.62 4.29 35.05
N SER A 9 -11.48 4.86 35.41
CA SER A 9 -10.70 5.69 34.49
C SER A 9 -9.25 5.31 34.71
N ARG A 10 -8.89 4.14 34.17
CA ARG A 10 -7.50 3.86 33.83
C ARG A 10 -7.15 4.89 32.76
N HIS A 11 -6.66 6.06 33.18
CA HIS A 11 -5.90 6.91 32.28
C HIS A 11 -4.67 6.11 31.90
N SER A 12 -4.75 5.46 30.74
CA SER A 12 -3.66 4.67 30.20
C SER A 12 -2.42 5.57 30.11
N PRO A 13 -1.22 5.12 30.53
CA PRO A 13 0.03 5.88 30.50
C PRO A 13 0.61 6.00 29.08
N ILE A 14 -0.25 6.30 28.10
CA ILE A 14 0.08 6.36 26.67
C ILE A 14 0.44 7.81 26.27
N PHE A 15 0.19 8.81 27.10
CA PHE A 15 0.06 10.17 26.60
C PHE A 15 1.38 10.89 26.29
N VAL A 16 2.33 11.05 27.21
CA VAL A 16 3.37 12.08 26.98
C VAL A 16 4.48 11.65 26.01
N HIS A 17 4.87 10.38 26.01
CA HIS A 17 5.97 9.90 25.17
C HIS A 17 5.58 9.81 23.68
N ASP A 18 4.33 9.46 23.37
CA ASP A 18 3.90 9.30 21.99
C ASP A 18 3.62 10.63 21.29
N ILE A 19 3.28 11.68 22.05
CA ILE A 19 3.06 13.04 21.53
C ILE A 19 4.32 13.60 20.90
N PHE A 20 5.45 13.46 21.60
CA PHE A 20 6.73 13.97 21.12
C PHE A 20 7.12 13.31 19.80
N ARG A 21 6.94 11.99 19.69
CA ARG A 21 7.24 11.24 18.45
C ARG A 21 6.42 11.72 17.24
N LEU A 22 5.15 12.06 17.42
CA LEU A 22 4.31 12.51 16.31
C LEU A 22 4.77 13.87 15.77
N ILE A 23 5.17 14.78 16.65
CA ILE A 23 5.64 16.12 16.27
C ILE A 23 6.97 16.02 15.52
N ASP A 24 7.92 15.24 16.04
CA ASP A 24 9.23 15.03 15.40
C ASP A 24 9.09 14.45 13.99
N LEU A 25 8.16 13.51 13.78
CA LEU A 25 7.90 12.94 12.45
C LEU A 25 7.34 14.00 11.49
N VAL A 26 6.42 14.84 11.95
CA VAL A 26 5.89 15.92 11.11
C VAL A 26 6.98 16.95 10.79
N GLU A 27 7.90 17.21 11.70
CA GLU A 27 9.04 18.10 11.44
C GLU A 27 9.94 17.57 10.31
N VAL A 28 10.17 16.26 10.26
CA VAL A 28 10.89 15.62 9.15
C VAL A 28 10.12 15.75 7.83
N ILE A 29 8.78 15.71 7.85
CA ILE A 29 7.95 15.90 6.65
C ILE A 29 8.05 17.34 6.16
N VAL A 30 7.86 18.30 7.07
CA VAL A 30 7.87 19.74 6.77
C VAL A 30 9.25 20.16 6.26
N SER A 31 10.34 19.58 6.77
CA SER A 31 11.69 19.87 6.26
C SER A 31 11.98 19.30 4.86
N LYS A 32 11.25 18.27 4.43
CA LYS A 32 11.43 17.62 3.11
C LYS A 32 10.68 18.34 1.99
N ILE A 33 9.66 19.12 2.30
CA ILE A 33 8.73 19.72 1.33
C ILE A 33 8.84 21.24 1.43
N PRO A 34 8.89 21.96 0.30
CA PRO A 34 8.90 23.42 0.34
C PRO A 34 7.64 23.95 1.03
N THR A 35 7.81 24.93 1.92
CA THR A 35 6.73 25.51 2.74
C THR A 35 5.59 26.07 1.89
N GLU A 36 5.90 26.68 0.74
CA GLU A 36 4.92 27.21 -0.22
C GLU A 36 3.94 26.14 -0.72
N GLN A 37 4.41 24.91 -0.97
CA GLN A 37 3.54 23.81 -1.41
C GLN A 37 2.60 23.36 -0.29
N LEU A 38 3.10 23.30 0.94
CA LEU A 38 2.27 22.96 2.11
C LEU A 38 1.19 24.03 2.34
N MET A 39 1.54 25.31 2.19
CA MET A 39 0.58 26.42 2.30
C MET A 39 -0.55 26.29 1.28
N MET A 40 -0.23 26.06 0.00
CA MET A 40 -1.24 25.90 -1.05
C MET A 40 -2.11 24.65 -0.86
N MET A 41 -1.51 23.53 -0.45
CA MET A 41 -2.22 22.25 -0.33
C MET A 41 -3.16 22.20 0.89
N TYR A 42 -2.75 22.82 1.99
CA TYR A 42 -3.53 22.85 3.22
C TYR A 42 -4.32 24.14 3.41
N ASP A 43 -4.17 25.14 2.53
CA ASP A 43 -4.79 26.46 2.62
C ASP A 43 -4.53 27.12 3.99
N VAL A 44 -3.30 26.98 4.48
CA VAL A 44 -2.83 27.60 5.72
C VAL A 44 -1.97 28.82 5.41
N GLY A 45 -2.02 29.80 6.32
CA GLY A 45 -1.17 30.98 6.27
C GLY A 45 0.32 30.65 6.39
N TYR A 46 1.14 31.69 6.32
CA TYR A 46 2.58 31.57 6.50
C TYR A 46 2.91 30.98 7.88
N PHE A 47 3.86 30.03 7.90
CA PHE A 47 4.36 29.41 9.13
C PHE A 47 5.88 29.31 9.07
N ASN A 48 6.54 29.50 10.22
CA ASN A 48 7.99 29.32 10.36
C ASN A 48 8.34 27.99 11.04
N ASN A 49 7.45 27.49 11.89
CA ASN A 49 7.69 26.32 12.72
C ASN A 49 6.63 25.25 12.46
N THR A 50 7.01 23.98 12.48
CA THR A 50 6.11 22.82 12.43
C THR A 50 4.97 22.92 13.45
N HIS A 51 5.26 23.41 14.66
CA HIS A 51 4.24 23.61 15.68
C HIS A 51 3.19 24.65 15.27
N GLU A 52 3.63 25.77 14.68
CA GLU A 52 2.74 26.83 14.19
C GLU A 52 1.85 26.33 13.05
N PHE A 53 2.44 25.58 12.10
CA PHE A 53 1.71 24.90 11.04
C PHE A 53 0.58 24.01 11.60
N LEU A 54 0.88 23.18 12.60
CA LEU A 54 -0.12 22.29 13.22
C LEU A 54 -1.22 23.06 13.95
N VAL A 55 -0.90 24.19 14.59
CA VAL A 55 -1.89 25.04 15.26
C VAL A 55 -2.81 25.70 14.24
N LEU A 56 -2.27 26.29 13.18
CA LEU A 56 -3.06 26.91 12.11
C LEU A 56 -3.99 25.87 11.45
N LEU A 57 -3.45 24.69 11.15
CA LEU A 57 -4.22 23.59 10.57
C LEU A 57 -5.31 23.06 11.52
N ALA A 58 -5.06 23.06 12.83
CA ALA A 58 -6.06 22.69 13.84
C ALA A 58 -7.21 23.70 13.91
N GLN A 59 -6.91 24.99 13.85
CA GLN A 59 -7.89 26.06 13.84
C GLN A 59 -8.76 26.00 12.58
N GLN A 60 -8.14 25.86 11.41
CA GLN A 60 -8.84 25.76 10.13
C GLN A 60 -9.76 24.53 10.05
N ARG A 61 -9.29 23.39 10.58
CA ARG A 61 -10.07 22.13 10.60
C ARG A 61 -11.06 22.04 11.77
N GLY A 62 -11.10 23.02 12.68
CA GLY A 62 -11.94 22.99 13.88
C GLY A 62 -11.59 21.88 14.87
N LYS A 63 -10.38 21.34 14.81
CA LYS A 63 -9.90 20.24 15.66
C LYS A 63 -9.36 20.80 16.98
N LEU A 64 -10.29 21.24 17.83
CA LEU A 64 -9.99 21.86 19.12
C LEU A 64 -10.39 20.94 20.28
N LYS A 65 -9.52 20.81 21.28
CA LYS A 65 -9.81 20.20 22.58
C LYS A 65 -10.79 21.09 23.35
N LYS A 66 -11.37 20.52 24.43
CA LYS A 66 -12.24 21.26 25.35
C LYS A 66 -11.50 22.49 25.89
N GLY A 67 -12.13 23.66 25.78
CA GLY A 67 -11.52 24.94 26.16
C GLY A 67 -10.87 25.73 25.02
N GLY A 68 -11.07 25.33 23.76
CA GLY A 68 -10.61 26.09 22.59
C GLY A 68 -9.12 25.93 22.27
N ILE A 69 -8.45 24.99 22.93
CA ILE A 69 -7.03 24.66 22.70
C ILE A 69 -6.94 23.76 21.47
N SER A 70 -6.03 24.04 20.53
CA SER A 70 -5.82 23.22 19.34
C SER A 70 -5.34 21.80 19.69
N ASP A 71 -5.95 20.78 19.07
CA ASP A 71 -5.52 19.39 19.23
C ASP A 71 -4.40 19.04 18.26
N ILE A 72 -3.17 19.38 18.66
CA ILE A 72 -1.97 19.18 17.85
C ILE A 72 -1.73 17.70 17.52
N GLU A 73 -2.02 16.79 18.45
CA GLU A 73 -1.80 15.34 18.28
C GLU A 73 -2.68 14.75 17.19
N LEU A 74 -3.96 15.10 17.22
CA LEU A 74 -4.95 14.60 16.28
C LEU A 74 -4.69 15.17 14.87
N VAL A 75 -4.20 16.40 14.80
CA VAL A 75 -3.82 17.04 13.54
C VAL A 75 -2.51 16.46 13.00
N ALA A 76 -1.49 16.27 13.83
CA ALA A 76 -0.22 15.64 13.45
C ALA A 76 -0.44 14.23 12.90
N ARG A 77 -1.29 13.44 13.55
CA ARG A 77 -1.68 12.11 13.04
C ARG A 77 -2.38 12.18 11.69
N ALA A 78 -3.27 13.16 11.50
CA ALA A 78 -3.95 13.34 10.22
C ALA A 78 -2.97 13.76 9.11
N VAL A 79 -2.00 14.62 9.40
CA VAL A 79 -0.93 14.98 8.44
C VAL A 79 -0.08 13.77 8.08
N LEU A 80 0.26 12.93 9.07
CA LEU A 80 1.01 11.70 8.84
C LEU A 80 0.22 10.70 7.98
N GLN A 81 -1.10 10.62 8.18
CA GLN A 81 -1.99 9.83 7.34
C GLN A 81 -2.10 10.41 5.92
N ASP A 82 -2.19 11.73 5.78
CA ASP A 82 -2.19 12.41 4.48
C ASP A 82 -0.88 12.13 3.73
N TRP A 83 0.26 12.07 4.43
CA TRP A 83 1.55 11.68 3.85
C TRP A 83 1.56 10.24 3.38
N ASN A 84 1.16 9.30 4.25
CA ASN A 84 1.11 7.87 3.92
C ASN A 84 0.08 7.55 2.82
N GLY A 85 -1.00 8.32 2.74
CA GLY A 85 -2.03 8.20 1.71
C GLY A 85 -1.64 8.82 0.36
N GLY A 86 -0.44 9.41 0.25
CA GLY A 86 0.05 10.03 -0.98
C GLY A 86 -0.61 11.35 -1.35
N LYS A 87 -1.39 11.96 -0.44
CA LYS A 87 -1.94 13.30 -0.64
C LYS A 87 -0.82 14.34 -0.70
N ILE A 88 0.22 14.13 0.10
CA ILE A 88 1.44 14.93 0.09
C ILE A 88 2.43 14.29 -0.91
N PRO A 89 2.65 14.89 -2.09
CA PRO A 89 3.58 14.34 -3.08
C PRO A 89 5.02 14.50 -2.58
N PHE A 90 5.68 13.37 -2.29
CA PHE A 90 7.10 13.33 -2.00
C PHE A 90 7.74 12.17 -2.75
N TYR A 91 8.83 12.44 -3.45
CA TYR A 91 9.65 11.42 -4.09
C TYR A 91 11.10 11.63 -3.66
N THR A 92 11.78 10.53 -3.37
CA THR A 92 13.23 10.53 -3.19
C THR A 92 13.82 9.97 -4.46
N LEU A 93 14.76 10.70 -5.06
CA LEU A 93 15.50 10.16 -6.17
C LEU A 93 16.30 8.95 -5.68
N PRO A 94 16.33 7.83 -6.42
CA PRO A 94 17.27 6.77 -6.10
C PRO A 94 18.66 7.37 -6.04
N PRO A 95 19.53 6.93 -5.10
CA PRO A 95 20.87 7.47 -4.98
C PRO A 95 21.55 7.39 -6.35
N ALA A 96 21.97 8.54 -6.87
CA ALA A 96 22.63 8.62 -8.15
C ALA A 96 23.78 7.63 -8.16
N ASN A 97 23.74 6.70 -9.12
CA ASN A 97 24.63 5.56 -9.28
C ASN A 97 26.03 5.86 -8.73
N LYS A 98 26.28 5.46 -7.47
CA LYS A 98 27.60 4.92 -7.17
C LYS A 98 27.79 3.83 -8.22
N PRO A 99 28.88 3.83 -9.02
CA PRO A 99 29.12 2.74 -9.96
C PRO A 99 28.86 1.48 -9.14
N THR A 100 27.84 0.73 -9.58
CA THR A 100 27.46 -0.51 -8.97
C THR A 100 28.76 -1.25 -8.73
N HIS A 101 29.18 -1.38 -7.46
CA HIS A 101 30.01 -2.52 -7.15
C HIS A 101 29.20 -3.66 -7.73
N ASP A 102 29.82 -4.42 -8.62
CA ASP A 102 29.29 -5.68 -9.10
C ASP A 102 28.91 -6.47 -7.84
N LEU A 103 27.66 -6.33 -7.39
CA LEU A 103 27.06 -7.17 -6.39
C LEU A 103 26.78 -8.39 -7.21
N GLY A 104 27.85 -9.18 -7.40
CA GLY A 104 27.95 -10.22 -8.39
C GLY A 104 26.65 -10.99 -8.39
N SER A 105 25.85 -10.81 -9.43
CA SER A 105 24.85 -11.79 -9.78
C SER A 105 25.66 -13.02 -10.21
N SER A 106 26.15 -13.77 -9.23
CA SER A 106 26.51 -15.15 -9.45
C SER A 106 25.22 -15.80 -9.89
N ILE A 107 25.15 -16.13 -11.18
CA ILE A 107 24.07 -16.95 -11.71
C ILE A 107 24.07 -18.20 -10.86
N VAL A 108 23.11 -18.32 -9.95
CA VAL A 108 23.03 -19.47 -9.05
C VAL A 108 22.58 -20.64 -9.91
N SER A 109 23.56 -21.41 -10.38
CA SER A 109 23.36 -22.53 -11.30
C SER A 109 22.44 -23.63 -10.73
N SER A 110 22.21 -23.65 -9.42
CA SER A 110 21.33 -24.63 -8.77
C SER A 110 19.84 -24.22 -8.71
N TRP A 111 19.50 -22.94 -8.62
CA TRP A 111 18.08 -22.50 -8.52
C TRP A 111 17.38 -22.42 -9.89
N GLY A 112 18.14 -22.54 -10.99
CA GLY A 112 17.64 -22.51 -12.36
C GLY A 112 17.51 -23.87 -13.04
N GLN A 113 17.92 -24.98 -12.41
CA GLN A 113 17.86 -26.30 -13.05
C GLN A 113 16.43 -26.79 -13.30
N GLU A 114 15.46 -26.34 -12.50
CA GLU A 114 14.04 -26.70 -12.65
C GLU A 114 13.27 -25.76 -13.58
N ILE A 115 13.79 -24.55 -13.84
CA ILE A 115 13.19 -23.55 -14.74
C ILE A 115 13.94 -23.55 -16.08
N ASN A 116 14.11 -24.74 -16.66
CA ASN A 116 14.68 -24.87 -17.99
C ASN A 116 13.55 -24.73 -19.03
N ILE A 117 13.42 -23.53 -19.60
CA ILE A 117 12.38 -23.19 -20.58
C ILE A 117 12.47 -24.10 -21.82
N ASP A 118 13.68 -24.52 -22.21
CA ASP A 118 13.89 -25.38 -23.37
C ASP A 118 13.34 -26.80 -23.14
N ALA A 119 13.54 -27.36 -21.95
CA ALA A 119 13.01 -28.67 -21.57
C ALA A 119 11.47 -28.67 -21.51
N LEU A 120 10.86 -27.60 -21.01
CA LEU A 120 9.40 -27.43 -21.04
C LEU A 120 8.87 -27.29 -22.47
N GLN A 121 9.54 -26.50 -23.31
CA GLN A 121 9.10 -26.27 -24.69
C GLN A 121 9.09 -27.56 -25.53
N ALA A 122 10.06 -28.46 -25.31
CA ALA A 122 10.09 -29.76 -25.98
C ALA A 122 8.91 -30.66 -25.56
N ALA A 123 8.53 -30.64 -24.28
CA ALA A 123 7.37 -31.35 -23.78
C ALA A 123 6.07 -30.77 -24.37
N ASP A 124 5.91 -29.44 -24.36
CA ASP A 124 4.72 -28.76 -24.88
C ASP A 124 4.55 -28.97 -26.40
N GLN A 125 5.64 -28.99 -27.18
CA GLN A 125 5.59 -29.27 -28.62
C GLN A 125 5.08 -30.68 -28.93
N SER A 126 5.39 -31.66 -28.09
CA SER A 126 4.88 -33.03 -28.26
C SER A 126 3.36 -33.09 -28.05
N VAL A 127 2.83 -32.34 -27.09
CA VAL A 127 1.39 -32.27 -26.82
C VAL A 127 0.66 -31.48 -27.91
N LEU A 128 1.24 -30.36 -28.35
CA LEU A 128 0.67 -29.51 -29.40
C LEU A 128 0.60 -30.20 -30.77
N SER A 129 1.52 -31.11 -31.08
CA SER A 129 1.51 -31.85 -32.35
C SER A 129 0.46 -32.96 -32.43
N VAL A 130 -0.07 -33.40 -31.29
CA VAL A 130 -1.18 -34.38 -31.23
C VAL A 130 -2.53 -33.69 -31.36
N LEU A 131 -2.59 -32.36 -31.22
CA LEU A 131 -3.83 -31.62 -31.46
C LEU A 131 -4.12 -31.54 -32.96
N PRO A 132 -5.33 -31.92 -33.40
CA PRO A 132 -5.71 -31.81 -34.80
C PRO A 132 -5.67 -30.35 -35.23
N SER A 133 -4.90 -30.07 -36.29
CA SER A 133 -4.88 -28.76 -36.92
C SER A 133 -6.29 -28.38 -37.41
N MET A 134 -6.67 -27.11 -37.31
CA MET A 134 -7.98 -26.61 -37.78
C MET A 134 -8.27 -26.91 -39.28
N THR A 135 -7.26 -27.35 -40.03
CA THR A 135 -7.35 -27.73 -41.43
C THR A 135 -7.89 -29.15 -41.69
N GLU A 136 -8.08 -29.99 -40.67
CA GLU A 136 -8.62 -31.36 -40.85
C GLU A 136 -10.13 -31.51 -40.57
N PHE A 137 -10.84 -30.44 -40.17
CA PHE A 137 -12.31 -30.46 -40.04
C PHE A 137 -13.01 -30.25 -41.39
N GLY A 138 -12.71 -31.10 -42.37
CA GLY A 138 -13.29 -31.06 -43.71
C GLY A 138 -13.30 -32.41 -44.40
N GLY A 139 -14.33 -33.22 -44.18
CA GLY A 139 -14.58 -34.42 -45.00
C GLY A 139 -15.54 -35.45 -44.40
N SER A 140 -16.83 -35.17 -44.46
CA SER A 140 -17.96 -36.13 -44.54
C SER A 140 -17.89 -37.40 -43.67
N ASN A 141 -18.28 -37.29 -42.39
CA ASN A 141 -19.17 -38.21 -41.65
C ASN A 141 -19.35 -37.65 -40.24
N ALA A 142 -20.47 -36.98 -40.01
CA ALA A 142 -20.81 -36.39 -38.73
C ALA A 142 -21.02 -37.46 -37.66
N ALA A 143 -20.00 -37.72 -36.86
CA ALA A 143 -20.15 -38.26 -35.51
C ALA A 143 -19.61 -37.20 -34.54
N VAL A 144 -20.50 -36.27 -34.20
CA VAL A 144 -20.31 -35.32 -33.11
C VAL A 144 -20.09 -36.14 -31.83
N ILE A 145 -18.84 -36.34 -31.42
CA ILE A 145 -18.52 -36.80 -30.06
C ILE A 145 -18.68 -35.56 -29.16
N MET A 146 -19.94 -35.18 -28.95
CA MET A 146 -20.32 -34.42 -27.78
C MET A 146 -19.91 -35.28 -26.58
N VAL A 147 -18.95 -34.77 -25.80
CA VAL A 147 -18.81 -35.16 -24.41
C VAL A 147 -20.16 -34.87 -23.77
N LYS A 148 -21.00 -35.90 -23.64
CA LYS A 148 -22.31 -35.81 -23.00
C LYS A 148 -22.05 -35.33 -21.57
N SER A 149 -22.28 -34.04 -21.37
CA SER A 149 -22.45 -33.45 -20.05
C SER A 149 -23.54 -34.24 -19.34
N THR A 150 -23.17 -34.99 -18.31
CA THR A 150 -24.08 -35.68 -17.40
C THR A 150 -24.95 -34.63 -16.70
N CYS A 151 -26.16 -34.44 -17.20
CA CYS A 151 -27.31 -33.99 -16.42
C CYS A 151 -28.41 -35.04 -16.58
N LEU A 152 -28.35 -36.06 -15.72
CA LEU A 152 -29.48 -36.95 -15.47
C LEU A 152 -30.48 -36.19 -14.59
N PHE A 153 -31.53 -35.67 -15.21
CA PHE A 153 -32.79 -35.36 -14.53
C PHE A 153 -33.95 -35.84 -15.40
N VAL A 154 -34.93 -36.42 -14.72
CA VAL A 154 -36.35 -36.72 -15.04
C VAL A 154 -36.60 -38.19 -14.65
N THR A 155 -37.00 -38.51 -13.42
CA THR A 155 -38.34 -38.41 -12.78
C THR A 155 -39.51 -38.98 -13.58
N TYR A 156 -40.12 -39.98 -12.93
CA TYR A 156 -41.34 -40.74 -13.22
C TYR A 156 -41.20 -41.92 -14.19
#